data_AF-A0A1E3G1J2-F1
#
_entry.id   AF-A0A1E3G1J2-F1
#
_cell.length_a   1.000
_cell.length_b   1.000
_cell.length_c   1.000
_cell.angle_alpha   90.00
_cell.angle_beta   90.00
_cell.angle_gamma   90.00
#
_symmetry.space_group_name_H-M   'P 1'
#
loop_
_entity.id
_entity.type
_entity.pdbx_description
1 polymer ?
#
loop_
_entity_poly.entity_id
_entity_poly.type
_entity_poly.pdbx_seq_one_letter_code
_entity_poly.pdbx_strand_id
1 'polypeptide(L)' 'MKFTHVVSNVFFIAFVVALLVAIIFFEIGIRAFRNQNERKSKESNRLGFRWLLIAVGLLLLSIITSLF' A
#
# COMPACT_ATOMS: atom_id res chain seq x y z
N MET A 1 -14.83 -23.64 -5.61
CA MET A 1 -14.07 -22.41 -5.93
C MET A 1 -12.74 -22.83 -6.54
N LYS A 2 -12.37 -22.31 -7.72
CA LYS A 2 -11.03 -22.55 -8.28
C LYS A 2 -9.98 -22.04 -7.30
N PHE A 3 -8.89 -22.79 -7.13
CA PHE A 3 -7.76 -22.43 -6.25
C PHE A 3 -7.24 -21.01 -6.53
N THR A 4 -7.31 -20.55 -7.78
CA THR A 4 -6.93 -19.21 -8.23
C THR A 4 -7.74 -18.08 -7.57
N HIS A 5 -9.02 -18.29 -7.27
CA HIS A 5 -9.83 -17.31 -6.54
C HIS A 5 -9.40 -17.15 -5.08
N VAL A 6 -8.96 -18.24 -4.43
CA VAL A 6 -8.45 -18.17 -3.05
C VAL A 6 -7.15 -17.36 -3.03
N VAL A 7 -6.26 -17.61 -3.99
CA VAL A 7 -5.00 -16.86 -4.14
C VAL A 7 -5.26 -15.38 -4.44
N SER A 8 -6.20 -15.07 -5.33
CA SER A 8 -6.59 -13.70 -5.65
C SER A 8 -7.11 -12.94 -4.42
N ASN A 9 -7.92 -13.60 -3.59
CA ASN A 9 -8.43 -13.01 -2.34
C ASN A 9 -7.30 -12.71 -1.34
N VAL A 10 -6.30 -13.57 -1.24
CA VAL A 10 -5.13 -13.33 -0.37
C VAL A 10 -4.36 -12.10 -0.84
N PHE A 11 -4.12 -11.96 -2.15
CA PHE A 11 -3.49 -10.76 -2.71
C PHE A 11 -4.32 -9.50 -2.49
N PHE A 12 -5.65 -9.61 -2.60
CA PHE A 12 -6.56 -8.49 -2.35
C PHE A 12 -6.50 -8.02 -0.89
N ILE A 13 -6.51 -8.95 0.07
CA ILE A 13 -6.39 -8.63 1.50
C ILE A 13 -5.02 -7.98 1.77
N ALA A 14 -3.94 -8.54 1.22
CA ALA A 14 -2.61 -7.97 1.35
C ALA A 14 -2.53 -6.55 0.76
N PHE A 15 -3.20 -6.29 -0.37
CA PHE A 15 -3.34 -4.96 -0.96
C PHE A 15 -4.00 -3.98 0.01
N VAL A 16 -5.13 -4.36 0.62
CA VAL A 16 -5.84 -3.49 1.58
C VAL A 16 -4.94 -3.14 2.77
N VAL A 17 -4.24 -4.12 3.32
CA VAL A 17 -3.30 -3.90 4.43
C VAL A 17 -2.15 -2.97 4.01
N ALA A 18 -1.52 -3.22 2.87
CA ALA A 18 -0.44 -2.37 2.36
C ALA A 18 -0.91 -0.93 2.08
N LEU A 19 -2.14 -0.76 1.58
CA LEU A 19 -2.75 0.54 1.33
C LEU A 19 -2.98 1.30 2.64
N LEU A 20 -3.51 0.64 3.67
CA LEU A 20 -3.67 1.26 5.00
C LEU A 20 -2.33 1.72 5.57
N VAL A 21 -1.29 0.91 5.45
CA VAL A 21 0.07 1.29 5.88
C VAL A 21 0.58 2.51 5.10
N ALA A 22 0.37 2.55 3.77
CA ALA A 22 0.74 3.71 2.95
C ALA A 22 0.02 4.99 3.42
N ILE A 23 -1.29 4.92 3.68
CA ILE A 23 -2.08 6.04 4.17
C ILE A 23 -1.55 6.56 5.51
N ILE A 24 -1.23 5.67 6.46
CA ILE A 24 -0.66 6.05 7.76
C ILE A 24 0.66 6.82 7.57
N PHE A 25 1.55 6.34 6.70
CA PHE A 25 2.81 7.02 6.42
C PHE A 25 2.62 8.39 5.77
N PHE A 26 1.67 8.53 4.85
CA PHE A 26 1.33 9.83 4.27
C PHE A 26 0.75 10.79 5.31
N GLU A 27 -0.12 10.31 6.20
CA GLU A 27 -0.66 11.15 7.27
C GLU A 27 0.43 11.63 8.23
N ILE A 28 1.38 10.75 8.59
CA ILE A 28 2.56 11.12 9.38
C ILE A 28 3.41 12.14 8.61
N GLY A 29 3.60 11.96 7.30
CA GLY A 29 4.36 12.88 6.45
C GLY A 29 3.75 14.27 6.37
N ILE A 30 2.42 14.36 6.24
CA ILE A 30 1.66 15.62 6.27
C ILE A 30 1.73 16.28 7.65
N ARG A 31 1.58 15.49 8.72
CA ARG A 31 1.68 16.00 10.10
C ARG A 31 3.09 16.54 10.39
N ALA A 32 4.13 15.85 9.95
CA ALA A 32 5.51 16.29 10.08
C ALA A 32 5.78 17.56 9.27
N PHE A 33 5.21 17.67 8.07
CA PHE A 33 5.31 18.87 7.24
C PHE A 33 4.68 20.09 7.94
N ARG A 34 3.49 19.93 8.53
CA ARG A 34 2.81 20.98 9.31
C ARG A 34 3.63 21.44 10.52
N ASN A 35 4.39 20.54 11.13
CA ASN A 35 5.26 20.84 12.26
C ASN A 35 6.67 21.32 11.83
N GLN A 36 6.83 21.74 10.57
CA GLN A 36 8.11 22.20 9.98
C GLN A 36 9.26 21.18 10.09
N ASN A 37 8.94 19.90 10.25
CA ASN A 37 9.93 18.83 10.29
C ASN A 37 10.10 18.22 8.89
N GLU A 38 10.82 18.94 8.02
CA GLU A 38 11.02 18.56 6.62
C GLU A 38 11.68 17.19 6.45
N ARG A 39 12.66 16.87 7.31
CA ARG A 39 13.38 15.60 7.25
C ARG A 39 12.42 14.43 7.48
N LYS A 40 11.62 14.49 8.55
CA LYS A 40 10.65 13.44 8.87
C LYS A 40 9.52 13.38 7.85
N SER A 41 9.10 14.52 7.29
CA SER A 41 8.11 14.57 6.23
C SER A 41 8.57 13.84 4.98
N LYS A 42 9.78 14.14 4.48
CA LYS A 42 10.37 13.48 3.30
C LYS A 42 10.55 11.98 3.52
N GLU A 43 11.02 11.58 4.70
CA GLU A 43 11.21 10.16 5.03
C GLU A 43 9.89 9.39 5.09
N SER A 44 8.88 9.93 5.79
CA SER A 44 7.57 9.31 5.92
C SER A 44 6.86 9.23 4.56
N ASN A 45 6.93 10.29 3.75
CA ASN A 45 6.37 10.28 2.39
C ASN A 45 7.08 9.25 1.49
N ARG A 46 8.41 9.12 1.56
CA ARG A 46 9.15 8.09 0.82
C ARG A 46 8.70 6.68 1.20
N LEU A 47 8.48 6.43 2.49
CA LEU A 47 7.93 5.15 2.97
C LEU A 47 6.49 4.94 2.47
N GLY A 48 5.64 5.98 2.54
CA GLY A 48 4.28 5.94 2.01
C GLY A 48 4.23 5.56 0.53
N PHE A 49 5.07 6.19 -0.30
CA PHE A 49 5.19 5.85 -1.72
C PHE A 49 5.69 4.42 -1.95
N ARG A 50 6.64 3.93 -1.14
CA ARG A 50 7.11 2.54 -1.25
C ARG A 50 5.98 1.55 -0.96
N TRP A 51 5.20 1.78 0.09
CA TRP A 51 4.04 0.94 0.43
C TRP A 51 2.92 1.05 -0.61
N LEU A 52 2.70 2.25 -1.18
CA LEU A 52 1.74 2.45 -2.26
C LEU A 52 2.12 1.64 -3.51
N LEU A 53 3.39 1.61 -3.91
CA LEU A 53 3.86 0.80 -5.03
C LEU A 53 3.66 -0.70 -4.78
N ILE A 54 3.93 -1.16 -3.55
CA ILE A 54 3.66 -2.55 -3.15
C ILE A 54 2.16 -2.84 -3.23
N ALA A 55 1.31 -1.94 -2.74
CA ALA A 55 -0.14 -2.08 -2.81
C ALA A 55 -0.63 -2.20 -4.26
N VAL A 56 -0.16 -1.33 -5.16
CA VAL A 56 -0.48 -1.41 -6.60
C VAL A 56 -0.05 -2.76 -7.18
N GLY A 57 1.15 -3.24 -6.86
CA GLY A 57 1.62 -4.56 -7.30
C GLY A 57 0.72 -5.70 -6.81
N LEU A 58 0.30 -5.68 -5.55
CA LEU A 58 -0.61 -6.68 -4.97
C LEU A 58 -2.00 -6.64 -5.62
N LEU A 59 -2.52 -5.46 -5.93
CA LEU A 59 -3.79 -5.31 -6.65
C LEU A 59 -3.70 -5.90 -8.06
N LEU A 60 -2.63 -5.61 -8.80
CA LEU A 60 -2.41 -6.18 -10.13
C LEU A 60 -2.32 -7.70 -10.07
N LEU A 61 -1.58 -8.26 -9.11
CA LEU A 61 -1.49 -9.71 -8.91
C LEU A 61 -2.85 -10.32 -8.58
N SER A 62 -3.65 -9.66 -7.74
CA SER A 62 -5.01 -10.10 -7.41
C SER A 62 -5.91 -10.15 -8.65
N ILE A 63 -5.89 -9.10 -9.47
CA ILE A 63 -6.69 -9.02 -10.71
C ILE A 63 -6.25 -10.10 -11.70
N ILE A 64 -4.94 -10.18 -11.98
CA ILE A 64 -4.39 -11.15 -12.93
C ILE A 64 -4.74 -12.57 -12.50
N THR A 65 -4.53 -12.92 -11.22
CA THR A 65 -4.84 -14.26 -10.71
C THR A 65 -6.34 -14.56 -10.68
N SER A 66 -7.20 -13.56 -10.63
CA SER A 66 -8.66 -13.77 -10.74
C SER A 66 -9.12 -14.08 -12.16
N LEU A 67 -8.34 -13.73 -13.18
CA LEU A 67 -8.70 -13.90 -14.60
C LEU A 67 -8.38 -15.31 -15.15
N PHE A 68 -7.57 -16.10 -14.43
CA PHE A 68 -7.19 -17.48 -14.79
C PHE A 68 -7.91 -18.51 -13.89
#